data_AF-A0A1W9ZIJ0-F1
#
_entry.id   AF-A0A1W9ZIJ0-F1
#
_cell.length_a   1.000
_cell.length_b   1.000
_cell.length_c   1.000
_cell.angle_alpha   90.00
_cell.angle_beta   90.00
_cell.angle_gamma   90.00
#
_symmetry.space_group_name_H-M   'P 1'
#
loop_
_entity.id
_entity.type
_entity.pdbx_description
1 polymer ?
#
loop_
_entity_poly.entity_id
_entity_poly.type
_entity_poly.pdbx_seq_one_letter_code
_entity_poly.pdbx_strand_id
1 'polypeptide(L)'
;MYTAAVEFGTVSVAPILRGAVATVLYFLVGIAVLIAGFLMVDVLTPGNLRRLVFIDRRPNAVVLASAMYAALATVIIAAIYTSSSQLGQGLLGVAIYGTVGVMLQGAALFILQIVVPGNFHEHVEEPELHPAAFATAAMLLAVGGVTAAALS
;
A
#
# COMPACT_ATOMS: atom_id res chain seq x y z
N MET A 1 10.32 5.66 53.33
CA MET A 1 10.11 4.56 52.39
C MET A 1 8.72 4.74 51.79
N TYR A 2 8.61 5.37 50.61
CA TYR A 2 7.32 5.62 49.94
C TYR A 2 7.05 4.48 48.96
N THR A 3 6.12 3.59 49.30
CA THR A 3 5.53 2.63 48.34
C THR A 3 4.54 3.41 47.48
N ALA A 4 4.94 3.76 46.25
CA ALA A 4 4.00 4.19 45.23
C ALA A 4 3.06 3.01 44.96
N ALA A 5 1.82 3.10 45.45
CA ALA A 5 0.78 2.16 45.10
C ALA A 5 0.58 2.26 43.58
N VAL A 6 0.91 1.21 42.86
CA VAL A 6 0.52 1.08 41.45
C VAL A 6 -0.99 0.87 41.45
N GLU A 7 -1.73 1.96 41.26
CA GLU A 7 -3.18 1.95 41.13
C GLU A 7 -3.54 1.38 39.76
N PHE A 8 -3.70 0.06 39.70
CA PHE A 8 -4.29 -0.62 38.55
C PHE A 8 -5.76 -0.20 38.49
N GLY A 9 -6.06 0.86 37.73
CA GLY A 9 -7.43 1.32 37.50
C GLY A 9 -8.36 0.20 36.99
N THR A 10 -9.65 0.48 36.91
CA THR A 10 -10.64 -0.53 36.47
C THR A 10 -10.34 -1.03 35.04
N VAL A 11 -10.12 -2.34 34.89
CA VAL A 11 -9.93 -2.96 33.57
C VAL A 11 -11.28 -3.01 32.86
N SER A 12 -11.49 -2.08 31.92
CA SER A 12 -12.68 -2.08 31.06
C SER A 12 -12.39 -2.81 29.76
N VAL A 13 -13.13 -3.89 29.49
CA VAL A 13 -12.93 -4.71 28.27
C VAL A 13 -13.58 -4.06 27.04
N ALA A 14 -14.60 -3.21 27.23
CA ALA A 14 -15.37 -2.61 26.15
C ALA A 14 -14.53 -1.75 25.17
N PRO A 15 -13.62 -0.87 25.62
CA PRO A 15 -12.74 -0.12 24.71
C PRO A 15 -11.81 -1.04 23.91
N ILE A 16 -11.32 -2.12 24.54
CA ILE A 16 -10.42 -3.10 23.91
C ILE A 16 -11.16 -3.84 22.79
N LEU A 17 -12.38 -4.31 23.07
CA LEU A 17 -13.25 -4.96 22.08
C LEU A 17 -13.57 -4.03 20.91
N ARG A 18 -13.89 -2.76 21.17
CA ARG A 18 -14.16 -1.78 20.13
C ARG A 18 -12.92 -1.52 19.27
N GLY A 19 -11.74 -1.42 19.89
CA GLY A 19 -10.46 -1.31 19.19
C GLY A 19 -10.19 -2.52 18.31
N ALA A 20 -10.36 -3.74 18.82
CA ALA A 20 -10.16 -4.98 18.06
C ALA A 20 -11.09 -5.07 16.84
N VAL A 21 -12.38 -4.74 17.00
CA VAL A 21 -13.34 -4.72 15.88
C VAL A 21 -12.94 -3.67 14.84
N ALA A 22 -12.54 -2.46 15.27
CA ALA A 22 -12.06 -1.42 14.37
C ALA A 22 -10.82 -1.87 13.59
N THR A 23 -9.84 -2.50 14.25
CA THR A 23 -8.63 -3.03 13.61
C THR A 23 -8.96 -4.05 12.53
N VAL A 24 -9.87 -4.99 12.80
CA VAL A 24 -10.29 -5.99 11.80
C VAL A 24 -10.97 -5.31 10.60
N LEU A 25 -11.84 -4.33 10.83
CA LEU A 25 -12.52 -3.63 9.74
C LEU A 25 -11.55 -2.81 8.89
N TYR A 26 -10.63 -2.07 9.51
CA TYR A 26 -9.59 -1.35 8.78
C TYR A 26 -8.67 -2.30 8.02
N PHE A 27 -8.35 -3.46 8.58
CA PHE A 27 -7.61 -4.51 7.88
C PHE A 27 -8.35 -4.98 6.63
N LEU A 28 -9.66 -5.27 6.73
CA LEU A 28 -10.46 -5.74 5.60
C LEU A 28 -10.55 -4.70 4.46
N VAL A 29 -10.71 -3.42 4.79
CA VAL A 29 -10.70 -2.35 3.78
C VAL A 29 -9.29 -2.16 3.21
N GLY A 30 -8.27 -2.14 4.07
CA GLY A 30 -6.87 -1.98 3.66
C GLY A 30 -6.41 -3.10 2.72
N ILE A 31 -6.74 -4.36 3.04
CA ILE A 31 -6.38 -5.49 2.17
C ILE A 31 -7.12 -5.44 0.84
N ALA A 32 -8.38 -4.99 0.81
CA ALA A 32 -9.10 -4.79 -0.44
C ALA A 32 -8.41 -3.75 -1.35
N VAL A 33 -7.94 -2.64 -0.77
CA VAL A 33 -7.15 -1.63 -1.49
C VAL A 33 -5.82 -2.19 -2.00
N LEU A 34 -5.10 -2.96 -1.17
CA LEU A 34 -3.83 -3.58 -1.57
C LEU A 34 -4.03 -4.59 -2.71
N ILE A 35 -5.11 -5.38 -2.67
CA ILE A 35 -5.48 -6.30 -3.75
C ILE A 35 -5.82 -5.52 -5.02
N ALA A 36 -6.60 -4.44 -4.92
CA ALA A 36 -6.93 -3.59 -6.06
C ALA A 36 -5.67 -2.97 -6.69
N GLY A 37 -4.73 -2.52 -5.86
CA GLY A 37 -3.41 -2.06 -6.28
C GLY A 37 -2.64 -3.11 -7.05
N PHE A 38 -2.54 -4.33 -6.50
CA PHE A 38 -1.87 -5.44 -7.16
C PHE A 38 -2.50 -5.76 -8.52
N LEU A 39 -3.83 -5.85 -8.59
CA LEU A 39 -4.55 -6.11 -9.85
C LEU A 39 -4.34 -4.99 -10.87
N MET A 40 -4.30 -3.74 -10.41
CA MET A 40 -4.01 -2.60 -11.27
C MET A 40 -2.60 -2.71 -11.88
N VAL A 41 -1.58 -3.02 -11.07
CA VAL A 41 -0.21 -3.20 -11.57
C VAL A 41 -0.11 -4.43 -12.46
N ASP A 42 -0.79 -5.53 -12.13
CA ASP A 42 -0.85 -6.75 -12.95
C ASP A 42 -1.48 -6.51 -14.32
N VAL A 43 -2.49 -5.64 -14.43
CA VAL A 43 -3.10 -5.25 -15.71
C VAL A 43 -2.19 -4.33 -16.53
N LEU A 44 -1.48 -3.41 -15.87
CA LEU A 44 -0.55 -2.50 -16.56
C LEU A 44 0.78 -3.16 -16.89
N THR A 45 1.15 -4.23 -16.18
CA THR A 45 2.40 -4.95 -16.40
C THR A 45 2.14 -6.07 -17.41
N PRO A 46 2.89 -6.11 -18.51
CA PRO A 46 2.83 -7.22 -19.46
C PRO A 46 3.42 -8.48 -18.83
N GLY A 47 2.76 -9.62 -19.07
CA GLY A 47 3.05 -10.88 -18.38
C GLY A 47 2.28 -10.95 -17.04
N ASN A 48 1.79 -12.14 -16.68
CA ASN A 48 1.06 -12.32 -15.42
C ASN A 48 2.02 -12.01 -14.25
N LEU A 49 1.92 -10.84 -13.61
CA LEU A 49 2.76 -10.40 -12.51
C LEU A 49 2.72 -11.44 -11.39
N ARG A 50 1.54 -12.02 -11.15
CA ARG A 50 1.38 -13.13 -10.19
C ARG A 50 2.29 -14.32 -10.52
N ARG A 51 2.38 -14.69 -11.79
CA ARG A 51 3.28 -15.77 -12.23
C ARG A 51 4.74 -15.32 -12.11
N LEU A 52 5.06 -14.13 -12.57
CA LEU A 52 6.42 -13.57 -12.53
C LEU A 52 6.97 -13.49 -11.09
N VAL A 53 6.15 -13.07 -10.13
CA VAL A 53 6.52 -12.93 -8.71
C VAL A 53 6.57 -14.29 -8.02
N PHE A 54 5.51 -15.09 -8.10
CA PHE A 54 5.35 -16.27 -7.26
C PHE A 54 5.84 -17.58 -7.89
N ILE A 55 5.85 -17.67 -9.22
CA ILE A 55 6.24 -18.90 -9.95
C ILE A 55 7.63 -18.73 -10.54
N ASP A 56 7.82 -17.72 -11.40
CA ASP A 56 9.07 -17.52 -12.15
C ASP A 56 10.13 -16.77 -11.33
N ARG A 57 9.74 -16.22 -10.16
CA ARG A 57 10.61 -15.55 -9.17
C ARG A 57 11.51 -14.46 -9.78
N ARG A 58 10.96 -13.69 -10.72
CA ARG A 58 11.68 -12.59 -11.38
C ARG A 58 11.94 -11.46 -10.40
N PRO A 59 13.21 -11.06 -10.19
CA PRO A 59 13.56 -10.12 -9.13
C PRO A 59 12.97 -8.73 -9.38
N ASN A 60 12.89 -8.31 -10.65
CA ASN A 60 12.33 -7.01 -11.04
C ASN A 60 10.83 -6.90 -10.70
N ALA A 61 10.05 -7.97 -10.96
CA ALA A 61 8.64 -8.05 -10.59
C ALA A 61 8.43 -8.02 -9.06
N VAL A 62 9.30 -8.69 -8.29
CA VAL A 62 9.26 -8.69 -6.81
C VAL A 62 9.53 -7.29 -6.25
N VAL A 63 10.54 -6.59 -6.78
CA VAL A 63 10.86 -5.22 -6.38
C VAL A 63 9.68 -4.28 -6.65
N LEU A 64 9.07 -4.39 -7.83
CA LEU A 64 7.92 -3.57 -8.21
C LEU A 64 6.71 -3.80 -7.30
N ALA A 65 6.34 -5.07 -7.08
CA ALA A 65 5.22 -5.44 -6.23
C ALA A 65 5.46 -4.99 -4.78
N SER A 66 6.67 -5.16 -4.26
CA SER A 66 7.04 -4.75 -2.90
C SER A 66 6.94 -3.24 -2.72
N ALA A 67 7.44 -2.47 -3.70
CA ALA A 67 7.38 -1.01 -3.69
C ALA A 67 5.94 -0.49 -3.78
N MET A 68 5.11 -1.09 -4.64
CA MET A 68 3.68 -0.80 -4.74
C MET A 68 2.97 -1.03 -3.40
N TYR A 69 3.19 -2.18 -2.76
CA TYR A 69 2.59 -2.47 -1.45
C TYR A 69 3.03 -1.47 -0.38
N ALA A 70 4.32 -1.12 -0.33
CA ALA A 70 4.83 -0.14 0.61
C ALA A 70 4.24 1.27 0.36
N ALA A 71 4.10 1.67 -0.90
CA ALA A 71 3.49 2.94 -1.29
C ALA A 71 2.01 3.01 -0.86
N LEU A 72 1.22 1.97 -1.15
CA LEU A 72 -0.19 1.90 -0.74
C LEU A 72 -0.35 1.79 0.78
N ALA A 73 0.50 1.04 1.46
CA ALA A 73 0.49 0.96 2.91
C ALA A 73 0.66 2.35 3.54
N THR A 74 1.53 3.18 2.98
CA THR A 74 1.75 4.55 3.45
C THR A 74 0.47 5.40 3.31
N VAL A 75 -0.22 5.29 2.18
CA VAL A 75 -1.51 5.97 1.94
C VAL A 75 -2.60 5.50 2.90
N ILE A 76 -2.71 4.18 3.10
CA ILE A 76 -3.69 3.59 4.02
C ILE A 76 -3.43 4.05 5.46
N ILE A 77 -2.16 4.05 5.89
CA ILE A 77 -1.77 4.52 7.23
C ILE A 77 -2.17 5.99 7.39
N ALA A 78 -1.81 6.87 6.45
CA ALA A 78 -2.19 8.27 6.50
C ALA A 78 -3.71 8.47 6.53
N ALA A 79 -4.46 7.71 5.72
CA ALA A 79 -5.92 7.75 5.72
C ALA A 79 -6.51 7.36 7.08
N ILE A 80 -5.97 6.32 7.73
CA ILE A 80 -6.40 5.90 9.07
C ILE A 80 -6.08 7.01 10.09
N TYR A 81 -4.92 7.65 10.00
CA TYR A 81 -4.52 8.72 10.92
C TYR A 81 -5.34 10.01 10.79
N THR A 82 -5.70 10.42 9.57
CA THR A 82 -6.55 11.60 9.34
C THR A 82 -8.02 11.34 9.64
N SER A 83 -8.45 10.08 9.67
CA SER A 83 -9.86 9.74 9.80
C SER A 83 -10.50 10.25 11.10
N SER A 84 -11.73 10.76 10.98
CA SER A 84 -12.53 11.26 12.11
C SER A 84 -12.78 10.20 13.19
N SER A 85 -13.20 10.61 14.39
CA SER A 85 -13.54 9.72 15.51
C SER A 85 -14.69 8.73 15.23
N GLN A 86 -15.38 8.84 14.11
CA GLN A 86 -16.40 7.92 13.66
C GLN A 86 -15.82 6.82 12.77
N LEU A 87 -15.95 5.57 13.21
CA LEU A 87 -15.41 4.39 12.52
C LEU A 87 -15.89 4.28 11.06
N GLY A 88 -17.18 4.50 10.80
CA GLY A 88 -17.73 4.39 9.44
C GLY A 88 -17.13 5.40 8.47
N GLN A 89 -16.95 6.65 8.91
CA GLN A 89 -16.34 7.70 8.10
C GLN A 89 -14.86 7.42 7.86
N GLY A 90 -14.16 6.85 8.84
CA GLY A 90 -12.76 6.45 8.65
C GLY A 90 -12.58 5.29 7.68
N LEU A 91 -13.43 4.27 7.76
CA LEU A 91 -13.42 3.16 6.79
C LEU A 91 -13.69 3.65 5.36
N LEU A 92 -14.64 4.56 5.19
CA LEU A 92 -14.92 5.17 3.89
C LEU A 92 -13.72 6.00 3.40
N GLY A 93 -13.09 6.77 4.28
CA GLY A 93 -11.87 7.53 3.98
C GLY A 93 -10.75 6.63 3.46
N VAL A 94 -10.46 5.53 4.16
CA VAL A 94 -9.45 4.54 3.71
C VAL A 94 -9.81 3.95 2.36
N ALA A 95 -11.08 3.62 2.12
CA ALA A 95 -11.52 3.08 0.83
C ALA A 95 -11.32 4.09 -0.31
N ILE A 96 -11.75 5.34 -0.12
CA ILE A 96 -11.66 6.38 -1.14
C ILE A 96 -10.21 6.77 -1.40
N TYR A 97 -9.48 7.18 -0.36
CA TYR A 97 -8.10 7.65 -0.53
C TYR A 97 -7.15 6.53 -0.91
N GLY A 98 -7.37 5.31 -0.40
CA GLY A 98 -6.65 4.13 -0.85
C GLY A 98 -6.86 3.88 -2.35
N THR A 99 -8.10 3.99 -2.84
CA THR A 99 -8.42 3.86 -4.27
C THR A 99 -7.77 4.97 -5.10
N VAL A 100 -7.76 6.21 -4.60
CA VAL A 100 -7.03 7.31 -5.25
C VAL A 100 -5.53 6.99 -5.33
N GLY A 101 -4.94 6.48 -4.25
CA GLY A 101 -3.54 6.02 -4.24
C GLY A 101 -3.25 4.94 -5.28
N VAL A 102 -4.17 3.98 -5.46
CA VAL A 102 -4.09 2.98 -6.54
C VAL A 102 -4.12 3.66 -7.91
N MET A 103 -5.07 4.54 -8.17
CA MET A 103 -5.20 5.22 -9.46
C MET A 103 -3.97 6.07 -9.80
N LEU A 104 -3.42 6.79 -8.82
CA LEU A 104 -2.21 7.60 -9.00
C LEU A 104 -0.97 6.75 -9.27
N GLN A 105 -0.81 5.61 -8.60
CA GLN A 105 0.28 4.68 -8.90
C GLN A 105 0.15 4.09 -10.31
N GLY A 106 -1.07 3.73 -10.72
CA GLY A 106 -1.31 3.24 -12.08
C GLY A 106 -1.02 4.30 -13.14
N ALA A 107 -1.45 5.54 -12.92
CA ALA A 107 -1.11 6.65 -13.79
C ALA A 107 0.41 6.87 -13.86
N ALA A 108 1.12 6.78 -12.74
CA ALA A 108 2.58 6.93 -12.72
C ALA A 108 3.28 5.83 -13.52
N LEU A 109 2.86 4.57 -13.40
CA LEU A 109 3.40 3.48 -14.21
C LEU A 109 3.08 3.67 -15.69
N PHE A 110 1.86 4.06 -16.02
CA PHE A 110 1.44 4.32 -17.39
C PHE A 110 2.26 5.46 -18.03
N ILE A 111 2.47 6.56 -17.30
CA ILE A 111 3.32 7.67 -17.74
C ILE A 111 4.76 7.18 -17.95
N LEU A 112 5.29 6.38 -17.02
CA LEU A 112 6.64 5.85 -17.14
C LEU A 112 6.80 4.98 -18.39
N GLN A 113 5.81 4.15 -18.72
CA GLN A 113 5.81 3.33 -19.94
C GLN A 113 5.81 4.17 -21.22
N ILE A 114 5.16 5.34 -21.22
CA ILE A 114 5.16 6.26 -22.37
C ILE A 114 6.47 7.03 -22.46
N VAL A 115 7.00 7.49 -21.34
CA VAL A 115 8.14 8.41 -21.28
C VAL A 115 9.48 7.69 -21.45
N VAL A 116 9.61 6.46 -20.96
CA VAL A 116 10.86 5.69 -21.03
C VAL A 116 10.88 4.89 -22.34
N PRO A 117 11.66 5.31 -23.36
CA PRO A 117 11.80 4.54 -24.59
C PRO A 117 12.58 3.26 -24.32
N GLY A 118 11.92 2.12 -24.51
CA GLY A 118 12.48 0.79 -24.35
C GLY A 118 11.38 -0.23 -24.07
N ASN A 119 11.60 -1.51 -24.36
CA ASN A 119 10.67 -2.55 -23.96
C ASN A 119 10.71 -2.70 -22.44
N PHE A 120 9.94 -1.89 -21.71
CA PHE A 120 9.71 -2.07 -20.27
C PHE A 120 9.35 -3.54 -19.95
N HIS A 121 8.74 -4.19 -20.94
CA HIS A 121 8.45 -5.61 -21.06
C HIS A 121 9.68 -6.53 -20.88
N GLU A 122 10.76 -6.33 -21.63
CA GLU A 122 11.96 -7.18 -21.55
C GLU A 122 12.67 -7.04 -20.20
N HIS A 123 12.63 -5.85 -19.62
CA HIS A 123 13.29 -5.57 -18.34
C HIS A 123 12.55 -6.16 -17.14
N VAL A 124 11.23 -6.33 -17.19
CA VAL A 124 10.47 -6.93 -16.08
C VAL A 124 10.60 -8.45 -16.07
N GLU A 125 10.69 -9.07 -17.25
CA GLU A 125 10.85 -10.52 -17.40
C GLU A 125 12.30 -11.00 -17.26
N GLU A 126 13.26 -10.08 -17.22
CA GLU A 126 14.68 -10.37 -17.17
C GLU A 126 15.04 -11.21 -15.93
N PRO A 127 15.85 -12.29 -16.08
CA PRO A 127 16.30 -13.10 -14.95
C PRO A 127 17.22 -12.32 -14.00
N GLU A 128 17.95 -11.35 -14.55
CA GLU A 128 18.86 -10.50 -13.80
C GLU A 128 18.17 -9.22 -13.33
N LEU A 129 18.61 -8.73 -12.17
CA LEU A 129 18.05 -7.55 -11.53
C LEU A 129 18.45 -6.31 -12.34
N HIS A 130 17.49 -5.69 -13.03
CA HIS A 130 17.77 -4.50 -13.82
C HIS A 130 17.67 -3.23 -12.96
N PRO A 131 18.65 -2.32 -12.97
CA PRO A 131 18.63 -1.10 -12.15
C PRO A 131 17.36 -0.23 -12.33
N ALA A 132 16.72 -0.30 -13.50
CA ALA A 132 15.46 0.40 -13.77
C ALA A 132 14.30 -0.04 -12.85
N ALA A 133 14.31 -1.27 -12.33
CA ALA A 133 13.32 -1.73 -11.37
C ALA A 133 13.34 -0.92 -10.07
N PHE A 134 14.53 -0.53 -9.59
CA PHE A 134 14.67 0.32 -8.41
C PHE A 134 14.22 1.75 -8.67
N ALA A 135 14.51 2.30 -9.85
CA ALA A 135 14.03 3.63 -10.22
C ALA A 135 12.49 3.68 -10.23
N THR A 136 11.87 2.64 -10.78
CA THR A 136 10.41 2.50 -10.79
C THR A 136 9.83 2.31 -9.39
N ALA A 137 10.48 1.48 -8.56
CA ALA A 137 10.11 1.30 -7.17
C ALA A 137 10.17 2.63 -6.38
N ALA A 138 11.27 3.38 -6.53
CA ALA A 138 11.42 4.70 -5.89
C ALA A 138 10.32 5.68 -6.34
N MET A 139 9.96 5.68 -7.63
CA MET A 139 8.87 6.50 -8.16
C MET A 139 7.52 6.11 -7.51
N LEU A 140 7.20 4.83 -7.42
CA LEU A 140 5.97 4.36 -6.78
C LEU A 140 5.91 4.78 -5.30
N LEU A 141 7.01 4.62 -4.58
CA LEU A 141 7.12 5.08 -3.19
C LEU A 141 6.93 6.59 -3.07
N ALA A 142 7.51 7.38 -3.99
CA ALA A 142 7.33 8.82 -4.01
C ALA A 142 5.87 9.21 -4.25
N VAL A 143 5.18 8.55 -5.19
CA VAL A 143 3.74 8.77 -5.45
C VAL A 143 2.90 8.41 -4.22
N GLY A 144 3.19 7.29 -3.58
CA GLY A 144 2.53 6.90 -2.33
C GLY A 144 2.75 7.91 -1.20
N GLY A 145 4.00 8.37 -1.03
CA GLY A 145 4.36 9.37 -0.03
C GLY A 145 3.69 10.73 -0.28
N VAL A 146 3.68 11.22 -1.52
CA VAL A 146 2.98 12.46 -1.89
C VAL A 146 1.48 12.34 -1.67
N THR A 147 0.89 11.21 -2.08
CA THR A 147 -0.53 10.95 -1.86
C THR A 147 -0.84 10.96 -0.37
N ALA A 148 -0.07 10.24 0.45
CA ALA A 148 -0.22 10.19 1.90
C ALA A 148 -0.08 11.57 2.55
N ALA A 149 0.89 12.38 2.11
CA ALA A 149 1.08 13.75 2.59
C ALA A 149 -0.07 14.68 2.20
N ALA A 150 -0.79 14.42 1.11
CA ALA A 150 -1.95 15.20 0.70
C ALA A 150 -3.21 14.90 1.53
N LEU A 151 -3.22 13.80 2.30
CA LEU A 151 -4.33 13.43 3.20
C LEU A 151 -4.24 14.12 4.56
N SER A 152 -3.12 14.79 4.92
CA SER A 152 -2.93 15.41 6.24
C SER A 152 -3.57 16.79 6.36
#